data_AF-A0AAJ4T7N1-F1
#
_entry.id   AF-A0AAJ4T7N1-F1
#
_cell.length_a   1.000
_cell.length_b   1.000
_cell.length_c   1.000
_cell.angle_alpha   90.00
_cell.angle_beta   90.00
_cell.angle_gamma   90.00
#
_symmetry.space_group_name_H-M   'P 1'
#
loop_
_entity.id
_entity.type
_entity.pdbx_description
1 polymer ?
#
loop_
_entity_poly.entity_id
_entity_poly.type
_entity_poly.pdbx_seq_one_letter_code
_entity_poly.pdbx_strand_id
1 'polypeptide(L)'
;MRTLFLSFLLPACLMAGALCAHAQAPLGIALEVGSGPGQLGLEIHPNEECQGPAAIASAGAERIAVLDKVNGKIIVLADGGKHDVALPPDLLEPVDFLATSQGFLVVGALGEVVVVSRMGQVLARTRTDYNAEAGVPQLVALADGFALDDLNGKRTPIDLSKEQAGTPLATTLAAAASYAVAAPRASPNEILIESSQTTGPLAKIRLTSNMRIVDARVLWVNEEQGALVALHESRRLPDEAAYVRLVKVNTSGAADAEAYVQPAAFACDTRRPYVRRDDGTVLSLLFHDNTVRLQTILFSDIGKAEPLALASHLASTTLIAEYDDSLRGLERLNGVSDATNIALMPISASHILQRARAPLELVWRLKPSAFAQTAVANLCKPPENIWRRPRRLDDLLDKNVTGIPYRWGGYMSSLDSFTRHLDAGRLAGDDCTCRQANCVYPNSTGMDCSGFVSYAWNTGRYFTTGSLPDNKVSKPVTWHDLSPADIVNKPRSHVRLVESVHAGPAGPVVVVIESTANLSCGGVCRRSYTQAELQQAGYKPLRRVALSPASGDRDE
;
A
#
# COMPACT_ATOMS: atom_id res chain seq x y z
N MET A 1 -47.41 -70.06 36.73
CA MET A 1 -46.13 -70.78 36.63
C MET A 1 -45.11 -69.82 36.01
N ARG A 2 -44.11 -69.36 36.80
CA ARG A 2 -42.88 -68.60 36.42
C ARG A 2 -43.06 -67.20 35.76
N THR A 3 -42.40 -66.08 36.09
CA THR A 3 -41.53 -65.54 37.17
C THR A 3 -41.28 -64.06 36.74
N LEU A 4 -41.68 -63.04 37.52
CA LEU A 4 -40.87 -62.14 38.39
C LEU A 4 -39.72 -61.30 37.74
N PHE A 5 -39.85 -59.96 37.82
CA PHE A 5 -38.91 -58.92 38.37
C PHE A 5 -39.21 -57.54 37.74
N LEU A 6 -39.83 -56.59 38.44
CA LEU A 6 -39.27 -55.52 39.31
C LEU A 6 -38.30 -54.55 38.61
N SER A 7 -38.63 -53.24 38.59
CA SER A 7 -37.71 -52.11 38.81
C SER A 7 -38.44 -50.77 38.93
N PHE A 8 -38.33 -50.14 40.09
CA PHE A 8 -38.59 -48.72 40.39
C PHE A 8 -37.58 -47.83 39.66
N LEU A 9 -37.96 -46.60 39.26
CA LEU A 9 -37.03 -45.45 39.15
C LEU A 9 -37.77 -44.10 39.19
N LEU A 10 -37.11 -43.14 39.86
CA LEU A 10 -37.48 -41.81 40.36
C LEU A 10 -38.02 -40.76 39.35
N PRO A 11 -38.63 -39.66 39.83
CA PRO A 11 -38.99 -38.51 39.00
C PRO A 11 -37.77 -37.60 38.75
N ALA A 12 -37.50 -37.29 37.48
CA ALA A 12 -36.46 -36.34 37.09
C ALA A 12 -36.99 -34.90 37.15
N CYS A 13 -36.26 -34.05 37.88
CA CYS A 13 -36.41 -32.61 37.97
C CYS A 13 -36.45 -31.92 36.59
N LEU A 14 -37.46 -31.07 36.38
CA LEU A 14 -37.50 -30.03 35.36
C LEU A 14 -36.51 -28.92 35.73
N MET A 15 -35.31 -28.94 35.14
CA MET A 15 -34.42 -27.79 35.08
C MET A 15 -34.81 -26.93 33.89
N ALA A 16 -35.29 -25.72 34.15
CA ALA A 16 -35.47 -24.67 33.17
C ALA A 16 -34.09 -24.22 32.66
N GLY A 17 -33.67 -24.78 31.53
CA GLY A 17 -32.52 -24.30 30.77
C GLY A 17 -32.89 -23.00 30.07
N ALA A 18 -32.28 -21.90 30.50
CA ALA A 18 -32.29 -20.64 29.78
C ALA A 18 -31.74 -20.86 28.36
N LEU A 19 -32.63 -20.77 27.36
CA LEU A 19 -32.23 -20.61 25.97
C LEU A 19 -31.58 -19.22 25.87
N CYS A 20 -30.25 -19.18 25.81
CA CYS A 20 -29.51 -18.03 25.33
C CYS A 20 -30.02 -17.71 23.92
N ALA A 21 -30.90 -16.70 23.84
CA ALA A 21 -31.23 -16.04 22.60
C ALA A 21 -29.92 -15.45 22.05
N HIS A 22 -29.34 -16.14 21.08
CA HIS A 22 -28.34 -15.54 20.21
C HIS A 22 -29.05 -14.41 19.48
N ALA A 23 -28.79 -13.16 19.88
CA ALA A 23 -29.27 -12.00 19.17
C ALA A 23 -28.81 -12.13 17.72
N GLN A 24 -29.77 -12.38 16.81
CA GLN A 24 -29.52 -12.32 15.39
C GLN A 24 -29.01 -10.91 15.08
N ALA A 25 -27.78 -10.83 14.56
CA ALA A 25 -27.22 -9.58 14.08
C ALA A 25 -28.23 -8.91 13.12
N PRO A 26 -28.45 -7.59 13.19
CA PRO A 26 -29.40 -6.92 12.32
C PRO A 26 -29.10 -7.25 10.86
N LEU A 27 -30.10 -7.78 10.15
CA LEU A 27 -29.98 -8.14 8.74
C LEU A 27 -29.59 -6.88 7.94
N GLY A 28 -28.37 -6.87 7.42
CA GLY A 28 -27.91 -5.82 6.53
C GLY A 28 -28.73 -5.76 5.23
N ILE A 29 -28.69 -4.62 4.54
CA ILE A 29 -29.37 -4.42 3.26
C ILE A 29 -28.57 -5.13 2.18
N ALA A 30 -29.17 -6.10 1.49
CA ALA A 30 -28.53 -6.78 0.36
C ALA A 30 -28.45 -5.87 -0.87
N LEU A 31 -27.27 -5.77 -1.45
CA LEU A 31 -27.02 -5.14 -2.73
C LEU A 31 -26.89 -6.25 -3.77
N GLU A 32 -27.85 -6.29 -4.69
CA GLU A 32 -27.83 -7.24 -5.79
C GLU A 32 -26.60 -6.99 -6.66
N VAL A 33 -25.88 -8.06 -7.00
CA VAL A 33 -24.72 -7.97 -7.88
C VAL A 33 -25.15 -8.13 -9.34
N GLY A 34 -24.66 -7.23 -10.19
CA GLY A 34 -24.99 -7.20 -11.62
C GLY A 34 -24.75 -5.81 -12.22
N SER A 35 -25.15 -5.63 -13.48
CA SER A 35 -25.02 -4.37 -14.21
C SER A 35 -26.34 -3.61 -14.38
N GLY A 36 -27.46 -4.20 -13.96
CA GLY A 36 -28.80 -3.61 -14.09
C GLY A 36 -29.08 -2.44 -13.14
N PRO A 37 -30.25 -1.78 -13.26
CA PRO A 37 -30.65 -0.67 -12.40
C PRO A 37 -30.63 -1.04 -10.91
N GLY A 38 -29.93 -0.27 -10.08
CA GLY A 38 -29.80 -0.52 -8.63
C GLY A 38 -28.97 -1.76 -8.25
N GLN A 39 -28.35 -2.42 -9.23
CA GLN A 39 -27.41 -3.51 -9.03
C GLN A 39 -25.97 -2.99 -9.01
N LEU A 40 -25.12 -3.66 -8.25
CA LEU A 40 -23.75 -3.32 -7.97
C LEU A 40 -22.79 -4.20 -8.77
N GLY A 41 -21.79 -3.59 -9.41
CA GLY A 41 -20.76 -4.31 -10.15
C GLY A 41 -19.79 -5.03 -9.23
N LEU A 42 -19.47 -6.28 -9.58
CA LEU A 42 -18.48 -7.11 -8.91
C LEU A 42 -17.88 -8.06 -9.95
N GLU A 43 -16.60 -7.91 -10.24
CA GLU A 43 -15.87 -8.73 -11.20
C GLU A 43 -14.80 -9.54 -10.46
N ILE A 44 -14.95 -10.87 -10.51
CA ILE A 44 -14.02 -11.82 -9.88
C ILE A 44 -13.47 -12.71 -10.99
N HIS A 45 -12.23 -12.46 -11.40
CA HIS A 45 -11.54 -13.28 -12.39
C HIS A 45 -10.44 -14.14 -11.71
N PRO A 46 -10.27 -15.41 -12.11
CA PRO A 46 -9.17 -16.23 -11.62
C PRO A 46 -7.81 -15.58 -11.96
N ASN A 47 -6.99 -15.33 -10.94
CA ASN A 47 -5.64 -14.73 -11.05
C ASN A 47 -5.59 -13.24 -11.41
N GLU A 48 -6.70 -12.51 -11.34
CA GLU A 48 -6.72 -11.04 -11.41
C GLU A 48 -7.18 -10.47 -10.06
N GLU A 49 -6.89 -9.19 -9.83
CA GLU A 49 -7.41 -8.48 -8.66
C GLU A 49 -8.93 -8.32 -8.84
N CYS A 50 -9.72 -8.74 -7.84
CA CYS A 50 -11.16 -8.54 -7.88
C CYS A 50 -11.48 -7.05 -7.98
N GLN A 51 -12.42 -6.68 -8.84
CA GLN A 51 -12.93 -5.31 -8.95
C GLN A 51 -14.33 -5.20 -8.36
N GLY A 52 -14.58 -4.16 -7.56
CA GLY A 52 -15.86 -3.94 -6.91
C GLY A 52 -16.17 -2.45 -6.71
N PRO A 53 -17.10 -2.09 -5.81
CA PRO A 53 -17.32 -0.70 -5.44
C PRO A 53 -16.05 -0.08 -4.84
N ALA A 54 -15.74 1.16 -5.22
CA ALA A 54 -14.54 1.83 -4.74
C ALA A 54 -14.73 2.45 -3.33
N ALA A 55 -15.89 3.05 -3.09
CA ALA A 55 -16.15 3.85 -1.89
C ALA A 55 -17.64 3.93 -1.54
N ILE A 56 -17.92 4.22 -0.26
CA ILE A 56 -19.25 4.56 0.26
C ILE A 56 -19.21 5.93 0.96
N ALA A 57 -20.27 6.72 0.83
CA ALA A 57 -20.38 8.05 1.43
C ALA A 57 -21.82 8.40 1.82
N SER A 58 -21.98 9.37 2.73
CA SER A 58 -23.29 9.90 3.10
C SER A 58 -23.79 10.78 1.96
N ALA A 59 -25.04 10.57 1.54
CA ALA A 59 -25.74 11.40 0.56
C ALA A 59 -26.73 12.38 1.22
N GLY A 60 -26.64 12.55 2.54
CA GLY A 60 -27.46 13.44 3.36
C GLY A 60 -28.92 12.99 3.53
N ALA A 61 -29.57 13.49 4.58
CA ALA A 61 -30.93 13.09 4.96
C ALA A 61 -31.03 11.57 5.09
N GLU A 62 -30.08 10.98 5.81
CA GLU A 62 -29.97 9.54 6.08
C GLU A 62 -29.70 8.62 4.87
N ARG A 63 -29.54 9.18 3.68
CA ARG A 63 -29.24 8.41 2.46
C ARG A 63 -27.77 8.06 2.38
N ILE A 64 -27.48 6.94 1.73
CA ILE A 64 -26.12 6.46 1.48
C ILE A 64 -25.91 6.36 -0.02
N ALA A 65 -24.69 6.62 -0.48
CA ALA A 65 -24.29 6.41 -1.86
C ALA A 65 -23.10 5.44 -1.93
N VAL A 66 -23.07 4.59 -2.95
CA VAL A 66 -22.00 3.66 -3.24
C VAL A 66 -21.42 3.98 -4.61
N LEU A 67 -20.11 4.16 -4.71
CA LEU A 67 -19.40 4.35 -5.97
C LEU A 67 -19.13 2.99 -6.63
N ASP A 68 -19.95 2.65 -7.62
CA ASP A 68 -19.85 1.44 -8.42
C ASP A 68 -18.98 1.73 -9.66
N LYS A 69 -17.66 1.56 -9.50
CA LYS A 69 -16.73 1.85 -10.58
C LYS A 69 -16.77 0.83 -11.72
N VAL A 70 -17.17 -0.41 -11.43
CA VAL A 70 -17.31 -1.49 -12.41
C VAL A 70 -18.39 -1.12 -13.43
N ASN A 71 -19.55 -0.65 -12.95
CA ASN A 71 -20.63 -0.20 -13.82
C ASN A 71 -20.57 1.30 -14.18
N GLY A 72 -19.57 2.04 -13.72
CA GLY A 72 -19.43 3.48 -13.98
C GLY A 72 -20.61 4.31 -13.47
N LYS A 73 -21.09 4.05 -12.25
CA LYS A 73 -22.25 4.75 -11.66
C LYS A 73 -22.13 4.93 -10.14
N ILE A 74 -22.98 5.78 -9.58
CA ILE A 74 -23.21 5.89 -8.14
C ILE A 74 -24.61 5.35 -7.84
N ILE A 75 -24.71 4.42 -6.90
CA ILE A 75 -25.99 3.89 -6.44
C ILE A 75 -26.39 4.61 -5.16
N VAL A 76 -27.47 5.38 -5.21
CA VAL A 76 -28.04 6.07 -4.04
C VAL A 76 -29.11 5.19 -3.40
N LEU A 77 -28.92 4.89 -2.13
CA LEU A 77 -29.81 4.11 -1.29
C LEU A 77 -30.63 5.07 -0.42
N ALA A 78 -31.95 5.05 -0.58
CA ALA A 78 -32.91 5.84 0.18
C ALA A 78 -34.10 4.97 0.62
N ASP A 79 -34.90 5.45 1.57
CA ASP A 79 -36.07 4.72 2.08
C ASP A 79 -37.12 4.39 1.00
N GLY A 80 -37.13 5.14 -0.11
CA GLY A 80 -37.99 4.92 -1.27
C GLY A 80 -37.42 4.00 -2.36
N GLY A 81 -36.20 3.45 -2.18
CA GLY A 81 -35.56 2.55 -3.14
C GLY A 81 -34.13 2.94 -3.52
N LYS A 82 -33.67 2.37 -4.63
CA LYS A 82 -32.33 2.58 -5.19
C LYS A 82 -32.43 3.46 -6.43
N HIS A 83 -31.52 4.41 -6.57
CA HIS A 83 -31.43 5.28 -7.75
C HIS A 83 -29.99 5.32 -8.29
N ASP A 84 -29.83 5.13 -9.58
CA ASP A 84 -28.53 5.13 -10.24
C ASP A 84 -28.21 6.52 -10.80
N VAL A 85 -26.99 6.97 -10.57
CA VAL A 85 -26.43 8.20 -11.12
C VAL A 85 -25.26 7.83 -12.01
N ALA A 86 -25.45 7.91 -13.32
CA ALA A 86 -24.41 7.58 -14.29
C ALA A 86 -23.19 8.51 -14.14
N LEU A 87 -22.00 7.94 -14.24
CA LEU A 87 -20.74 8.69 -14.36
C LEU A 87 -20.39 8.86 -15.84
N PRO A 88 -19.56 9.85 -16.18
CA PRO A 88 -19.05 10.00 -17.54
C PRO A 88 -18.22 8.77 -17.92
N PRO A 89 -18.45 8.17 -19.11
CA PRO A 89 -17.75 6.96 -19.52
C PRO A 89 -16.25 7.18 -19.77
N ASP A 90 -15.82 8.44 -19.90
CA ASP A 90 -14.43 8.86 -20.07
C ASP A 90 -13.72 9.19 -18.74
N LEU A 91 -14.42 9.13 -17.60
CA LEU A 91 -13.79 9.27 -16.28
C LEU A 91 -13.02 7.99 -15.94
N LEU A 92 -11.70 8.05 -16.07
CA LEU A 92 -10.83 6.89 -15.87
C LEU A 92 -10.73 6.51 -14.38
N GLU A 93 -11.06 5.25 -14.09
CA GLU A 93 -10.99 4.61 -12.77
C GLU A 93 -11.53 5.50 -11.64
N PRO A 94 -12.85 5.66 -11.50
CA PRO A 94 -13.43 6.35 -10.36
C PRO A 94 -13.02 5.65 -9.06
N VAL A 95 -12.32 6.37 -8.18
CA VAL A 95 -11.73 5.80 -6.95
C VAL A 95 -12.33 6.38 -5.68
N ASP A 96 -12.83 7.61 -5.74
CA ASP A 96 -13.43 8.23 -4.57
C ASP A 96 -14.49 9.29 -4.93
N PHE A 97 -15.38 9.61 -3.98
CA PHE A 97 -16.41 10.62 -4.18
C PHE A 97 -16.91 11.27 -2.87
N LEU A 98 -17.59 12.42 -2.99
CA LEU A 98 -18.33 13.09 -1.91
C LEU A 98 -19.67 13.59 -2.44
N ALA A 99 -20.71 13.58 -1.59
CA ALA A 99 -21.99 14.19 -1.92
C ALA A 99 -22.00 15.69 -1.57
N THR A 100 -22.51 16.50 -2.50
CA THR A 100 -22.61 17.96 -2.37
C THR A 100 -24.04 18.44 -2.64
N SER A 101 -24.29 19.73 -2.40
CA SER A 101 -25.58 20.35 -2.75
C SER A 101 -25.88 20.31 -4.24
N GLN A 102 -24.87 20.23 -5.11
CA GLN A 102 -25.01 20.12 -6.57
C GLN A 102 -25.18 18.67 -7.07
N GLY A 103 -24.70 17.69 -6.31
CA GLY A 103 -24.76 16.28 -6.68
C GLY A 103 -23.62 15.49 -6.05
N PHE A 104 -22.71 14.97 -6.87
CA PHE A 104 -21.55 14.19 -6.43
C PHE A 104 -20.27 14.74 -7.05
N LEU A 105 -19.28 15.01 -6.21
CA LEU A 105 -17.91 15.29 -6.61
C LEU A 105 -17.17 13.95 -6.65
N VAL A 106 -16.65 13.55 -7.80
CA VAL A 106 -16.04 12.23 -8.04
C VAL A 106 -14.63 12.43 -8.58
N VAL A 107 -13.67 11.65 -8.08
CA VAL A 107 -12.28 11.69 -8.54
C VAL A 107 -11.89 10.36 -9.20
N GLY A 108 -11.23 10.47 -10.35
CA GLY A 108 -10.57 9.35 -11.03
C GLY A 108 -9.14 9.14 -10.53
N ALA A 109 -8.57 7.95 -10.73
CA ALA A 109 -7.25 7.58 -10.22
C ALA A 109 -6.10 8.54 -10.62
N LEU A 110 -6.25 9.25 -11.74
CA LEU A 110 -5.27 10.20 -12.26
C LEU A 110 -5.47 11.66 -11.80
N GLY A 111 -6.35 11.90 -10.81
CA GLY A 111 -6.60 13.24 -10.27
C GLY A 111 -7.52 14.13 -11.10
N GLU A 112 -8.23 13.54 -12.07
CA GLU A 112 -9.37 14.19 -12.72
C GLU A 112 -10.56 14.21 -11.77
N VAL A 113 -11.21 15.37 -11.64
CA VAL A 113 -12.36 15.56 -10.75
C VAL A 113 -13.55 16.03 -11.55
N VAL A 114 -14.70 15.41 -11.32
CA VAL A 114 -15.97 15.72 -11.99
C VAL A 114 -17.05 15.96 -10.96
N VAL A 115 -17.87 16.98 -11.18
CA VAL A 115 -19.14 17.19 -10.48
C VAL A 115 -20.26 16.64 -11.36
N VAL A 116 -20.96 15.63 -10.88
CA VAL A 116 -22.16 15.08 -11.55
C VAL A 116 -23.41 15.43 -10.76
N SER A 117 -24.48 15.84 -11.46
CA SER A 117 -25.78 16.09 -10.84
C SER A 117 -26.41 14.79 -10.36
N ARG A 118 -27.48 14.89 -9.57
CA ARG A 118 -28.28 13.71 -9.14
C ARG A 118 -28.96 12.97 -10.30
N MET A 119 -28.97 13.56 -11.49
CA MET A 119 -29.47 12.93 -12.73
C MET A 119 -28.34 12.39 -13.62
N GLY A 120 -27.08 12.44 -13.19
CA GLY A 120 -25.92 11.97 -13.95
C GLY A 120 -25.39 12.95 -14.99
N GLN A 121 -25.80 14.23 -14.94
CA GLN A 121 -25.28 15.26 -15.85
C GLN A 121 -23.97 15.83 -15.31
N VAL A 122 -22.95 15.96 -16.16
CA VAL A 122 -21.70 16.64 -15.79
C VAL A 122 -21.97 18.14 -15.63
N LEU A 123 -21.78 18.65 -14.42
CA LEU A 123 -21.94 20.07 -14.08
C LEU A 123 -20.62 20.82 -14.18
N ALA A 124 -19.52 20.18 -13.79
CA ALA A 124 -18.17 20.73 -13.87
C ALA A 124 -17.12 19.61 -13.95
N ARG A 125 -15.95 19.93 -14.49
CA ARG A 125 -14.80 19.02 -14.58
C ARG A 125 -13.52 19.84 -14.48
N THR A 126 -12.54 19.31 -13.76
CA THR A 126 -11.19 19.89 -13.68
C THR A 126 -10.14 18.77 -13.58
N ARG A 127 -8.89 19.09 -13.91
CA ARG A 127 -7.75 18.22 -13.67
C ARG A 127 -6.85 18.92 -12.66
N THR A 128 -6.42 18.17 -11.65
CA THR A 128 -5.53 18.66 -10.60
C THR A 128 -4.08 18.33 -10.92
N ASP A 129 -3.15 18.98 -10.21
CA ASP A 129 -1.72 18.59 -10.20
C ASP A 129 -1.45 17.39 -9.27
N TYR A 130 -2.46 16.55 -9.05
CA TYR A 130 -2.34 15.37 -8.19
C TYR A 130 -1.32 14.40 -8.80
N ASN A 131 -0.36 13.98 -7.98
CA ASN A 131 0.60 12.98 -8.40
C ASN A 131 -0.02 11.58 -8.26
N ALA A 132 -0.47 10.99 -9.37
CA ALA A 132 -1.04 9.64 -9.40
C ALA A 132 -0.10 8.56 -8.82
N GLU A 133 1.21 8.82 -8.79
CA GLU A 133 2.16 7.89 -8.19
C GLU A 133 2.17 7.97 -6.65
N ALA A 134 1.67 9.07 -6.07
CA ALA A 134 1.59 9.28 -4.63
C ALA A 134 0.43 8.53 -3.95
N GLY A 135 -0.24 7.67 -4.72
CA GLY A 135 -1.31 6.80 -4.26
C GLY A 135 -2.61 7.03 -4.99
N VAL A 136 -3.67 6.43 -4.44
CA VAL A 136 -5.03 6.68 -4.91
C VAL A 136 -5.48 8.02 -4.32
N PRO A 137 -5.98 8.97 -5.12
CA PRO A 137 -6.43 10.26 -4.62
C PRO A 137 -7.64 10.06 -3.72
N GLN A 138 -7.66 10.80 -2.62
CA GLN A 138 -8.81 10.85 -1.76
C GLN A 138 -9.43 12.24 -1.71
N LEU A 139 -10.74 12.30 -1.88
CA LEU A 139 -11.48 13.54 -1.76
C LEU A 139 -11.65 13.96 -0.30
N VAL A 140 -11.34 15.23 -0.05
CA VAL A 140 -11.43 15.87 1.25
C VAL A 140 -12.16 17.19 1.11
N ALA A 141 -13.16 17.42 1.96
CA ALA A 141 -13.84 18.70 2.07
C ALA A 141 -13.06 19.63 2.99
N LEU A 142 -12.88 20.89 2.59
CA LEU A 142 -12.26 21.96 3.36
C LEU A 142 -13.30 23.03 3.70
N ALA A 143 -12.95 23.96 4.58
CA ALA A 143 -13.84 25.08 4.93
C ALA A 143 -14.18 25.98 3.71
N ASP A 144 -13.24 26.10 2.79
CA ASP A 144 -13.28 26.99 1.63
C ASP A 144 -13.31 26.27 0.27
N GLY A 145 -13.26 24.94 0.24
CA GLY A 145 -13.28 24.19 -1.02
C GLY A 145 -13.10 22.69 -0.85
N PHE A 146 -12.44 22.07 -1.81
CA PHE A 146 -12.12 20.65 -1.82
C PHE A 146 -10.66 20.43 -2.18
N ALA A 147 -10.12 19.30 -1.76
CA ALA A 147 -8.76 18.90 -2.12
C ALA A 147 -8.67 17.38 -2.28
N LEU A 148 -7.57 16.96 -2.90
CA LEU A 148 -7.12 15.58 -2.95
C LEU A 148 -5.97 15.39 -1.98
N ASP A 149 -6.16 14.53 -0.98
CA ASP A 149 -5.07 14.07 -0.15
C ASP A 149 -4.42 12.84 -0.81
N ASP A 150 -3.10 12.82 -0.84
CA ASP A 150 -2.32 11.63 -1.20
C ASP A 150 -1.96 10.79 0.03
N LEU A 151 -1.32 9.64 -0.17
CA LEU A 151 -0.93 8.75 0.92
C LEU A 151 0.16 9.35 1.84
N ASN A 152 0.86 10.39 1.39
CA ASN A 152 1.88 11.10 2.16
C ASN A 152 1.30 12.28 2.96
N GLY A 153 -0.02 12.47 2.92
CA GLY A 153 -0.70 13.62 3.50
C GLY A 153 -0.47 14.93 2.74
N LYS A 154 0.08 14.88 1.51
CA LYS A 154 0.14 16.07 0.65
C LYS A 154 -1.25 16.36 0.13
N ARG A 155 -1.70 17.58 0.39
CA ARG A 155 -2.99 18.11 -0.06
C ARG A 155 -2.85 18.86 -1.36
N THR A 156 -3.60 18.45 -2.39
CA THR A 156 -3.66 19.10 -3.70
C THR A 156 -5.03 19.77 -3.85
N PRO A 157 -5.10 21.11 -3.95
CA PRO A 157 -6.39 21.80 -4.06
C PRO A 157 -7.10 21.45 -5.37
N ILE A 158 -8.43 21.44 -5.32
CA ILE A 158 -9.28 21.26 -6.50
C ILE A 158 -9.77 22.63 -6.94
N ASP A 159 -9.43 23.01 -8.17
CA ASP A 159 -9.84 24.29 -8.76
C ASP A 159 -11.28 24.21 -9.29
N LEU A 160 -12.23 24.24 -8.35
CA LEU A 160 -13.67 24.36 -8.60
C LEU A 160 -14.25 25.38 -7.62
N SER A 161 -15.04 26.33 -8.16
CA SER A 161 -15.78 27.29 -7.34
C SER A 161 -16.87 26.61 -6.50
N LYS A 162 -17.31 27.29 -5.43
CA LYS A 162 -18.44 26.81 -4.60
C LYS A 162 -19.73 26.72 -5.40
N GLU A 163 -19.90 27.56 -6.41
CA GLU A 163 -21.04 27.53 -7.33
C GLU A 163 -21.03 26.25 -8.18
N GLN A 164 -19.85 25.82 -8.64
CA GLN A 164 -19.67 24.61 -9.46
C GLN A 164 -19.79 23.33 -8.64
N ALA A 165 -19.08 23.24 -7.51
CA ALA A 165 -19.00 22.01 -6.71
C ALA A 165 -20.12 21.89 -5.66
N GLY A 166 -20.71 23.02 -5.25
CA GLY A 166 -21.62 23.08 -4.11
C GLY A 166 -20.91 22.96 -2.77
N THR A 167 -21.71 22.78 -1.72
CA THR A 167 -21.23 22.53 -0.35
C THR A 167 -21.35 21.04 -0.01
N PRO A 168 -20.43 20.46 0.76
CA PRO A 168 -20.57 19.08 1.25
C PRO A 168 -21.91 18.90 1.99
N LEU A 169 -22.62 17.80 1.73
CA LEU A 169 -23.87 17.52 2.46
C LEU A 169 -23.61 17.12 3.92
N ALA A 170 -22.49 16.44 4.18
CA ALA A 170 -22.02 16.19 5.53
C ALA A 170 -21.20 17.39 6.02
N THR A 171 -21.85 18.26 6.81
CA THR A 171 -21.30 19.56 7.26
C THR A 171 -20.07 19.44 8.16
N THR A 172 -19.85 18.28 8.76
CA THR A 172 -18.73 18.00 9.67
C THR A 172 -17.46 17.54 8.97
N LEU A 173 -17.50 17.27 7.66
CA LEU A 173 -16.34 16.78 6.92
C LEU A 173 -15.18 17.78 6.89
N ALA A 174 -15.47 19.08 6.79
CA ALA A 174 -14.45 20.13 6.80
C ALA A 174 -13.70 20.18 8.13
N ALA A 175 -14.43 20.08 9.25
CA ALA A 175 -13.83 20.03 10.58
C ALA A 175 -13.07 18.71 10.80
N ALA A 176 -13.50 17.60 10.21
CA ALA A 176 -12.76 16.34 10.27
C ALA A 176 -11.44 16.43 9.47
N ALA A 177 -11.45 17.11 8.34
CA ALA A 177 -10.29 17.30 7.45
C ALA A 177 -9.20 18.25 7.97
N SER A 178 -9.50 19.05 9.00
CA SER A 178 -8.54 19.98 9.61
C SER A 178 -7.65 19.33 10.66
N TYR A 179 -7.88 18.06 10.98
CA TYR A 179 -7.05 17.29 11.90
C TYR A 179 -5.76 16.86 11.21
N ALA A 180 -4.63 17.24 11.81
CA ALA A 180 -3.31 16.76 11.47
C ALA A 180 -2.91 15.65 12.44
N VAL A 181 -2.33 14.59 11.89
CA VAL A 181 -1.84 13.44 12.64
C VAL A 181 -0.37 13.66 12.97
N ALA A 182 -0.02 13.71 14.26
CA ALA A 182 1.38 13.69 14.66
C ALA A 182 1.85 12.23 14.68
N ALA A 183 2.76 11.86 13.78
CA ALA A 183 3.28 10.50 13.71
C ALA A 183 3.84 10.03 15.07
N PRO A 184 3.55 8.79 15.52
CA PRO A 184 3.99 8.27 16.80
C PRO A 184 5.51 8.04 16.83
N ARG A 185 6.28 9.08 17.17
CA ARG A 185 7.76 9.00 17.18
C ARG A 185 8.34 8.37 18.45
N ALA A 186 7.60 8.35 19.56
CA ALA A 186 8.08 7.85 20.85
C ALA A 186 7.25 6.68 21.42
N SER A 187 5.95 6.64 21.12
CA SER A 187 5.01 5.63 21.63
C SER A 187 4.25 5.01 20.45
N PRO A 188 4.68 3.84 19.91
CA PRO A 188 4.12 3.27 18.69
C PRO A 188 2.64 2.84 18.83
N ASN A 189 2.11 2.84 20.04
CA ASN A 189 0.76 2.41 20.38
C ASN A 189 -0.13 3.58 20.85
N GLU A 190 0.33 4.82 20.68
CA GLU A 190 -0.39 6.03 21.05
C GLU A 190 -0.32 7.03 19.90
N ILE A 191 -1.41 7.72 19.63
CA ILE A 191 -1.44 8.77 18.62
C ILE A 191 -2.13 10.02 19.16
N LEU A 192 -1.57 11.17 18.80
CA LEU A 192 -2.15 12.48 19.07
C LEU A 192 -2.58 13.10 17.74
N ILE A 193 -3.85 13.48 17.67
CA ILE A 193 -4.45 14.12 16.50
C ILE A 193 -4.90 15.51 16.93
N GLU A 194 -4.45 16.54 16.22
CA GLU A 194 -4.72 17.93 16.57
C GLU A 194 -5.41 18.65 15.42
N SER A 195 -6.44 19.44 15.73
CA SER A 195 -7.14 20.27 14.75
C SER A 195 -6.80 21.73 14.94
N SER A 196 -6.57 22.42 13.82
CA SER A 196 -6.41 23.89 13.83
C SER A 196 -7.76 24.65 13.81
N GLN A 197 -8.87 23.95 13.54
CA GLN A 197 -10.19 24.56 13.35
C GLN A 197 -11.24 24.11 14.37
N THR A 198 -10.97 23.05 15.13
CA THR A 198 -11.87 22.55 16.19
C THR A 198 -11.40 23.09 17.53
N THR A 199 -12.34 23.48 18.38
CA THR A 199 -12.06 24.05 19.69
C THR A 199 -12.39 23.08 20.83
N GLY A 200 -12.10 23.50 22.07
CA GLY A 200 -12.45 22.73 23.26
C GLY A 200 -11.71 21.38 23.36
N PRO A 201 -12.31 20.40 24.06
CA PRO A 201 -11.67 19.11 24.30
C PRO A 201 -11.38 18.29 23.04
N LEU A 202 -12.15 18.50 21.96
CA LEU A 202 -11.94 17.80 20.69
C LEU A 202 -10.80 18.38 19.85
N ALA A 203 -10.27 19.57 20.17
CA ALA A 203 -9.13 20.16 19.46
C ALA A 203 -7.90 19.25 19.48
N LYS A 204 -7.76 18.40 20.51
CA LYS A 204 -6.68 17.42 20.67
C LYS A 204 -7.26 16.08 21.11
N ILE A 205 -7.20 15.10 20.22
CA ILE A 205 -7.68 13.75 20.50
C ILE A 205 -6.46 12.84 20.70
N ARG A 206 -6.35 12.25 21.89
CA ARG A 206 -5.31 11.27 22.22
C ARG A 206 -5.94 9.89 22.26
N LEU A 207 -5.44 8.97 21.42
CA LEU A 207 -5.92 7.60 21.35
C LEU A 207 -4.79 6.62 21.63
N THR A 208 -5.12 5.54 22.30
CA THR A 208 -4.19 4.45 22.61
C THR A 208 -4.71 3.12 22.07
N SER A 209 -3.76 2.25 21.78
CA SER A 209 -4.01 0.89 21.33
C SER A 209 -3.12 -0.08 22.10
N ASN A 210 -3.57 -1.33 22.15
CA ASN A 210 -2.76 -2.49 22.51
C ASN A 210 -1.94 -3.01 21.30
N MET A 211 -2.13 -2.41 20.12
CA MET A 211 -1.38 -2.66 18.88
C MET A 211 -0.53 -1.45 18.49
N ARG A 212 0.35 -1.61 17.50
CA ARG A 212 1.03 -0.47 16.89
C ARG A 212 0.00 0.31 16.08
N ILE A 213 -0.13 1.61 16.34
CA ILE A 213 -0.91 2.52 15.51
C ILE A 213 0.00 2.98 14.36
N VAL A 214 -0.45 2.73 13.13
CA VAL A 214 0.25 3.11 11.90
C VAL A 214 -0.23 4.47 11.41
N ASP A 215 -1.53 4.69 11.47
CA ASP A 215 -2.18 5.91 11.02
C ASP A 215 -3.50 6.13 11.77
N ALA A 216 -4.00 7.37 11.76
CA ALA A 216 -5.31 7.70 12.27
C ALA A 216 -6.01 8.74 11.41
N ARG A 217 -7.33 8.65 11.36
CA ARG A 217 -8.14 9.61 10.65
C ARG A 217 -9.41 9.95 11.39
N VAL A 218 -9.66 11.24 11.56
CA VAL A 218 -10.98 11.73 11.95
C VAL A 218 -11.91 11.63 10.73
N LEU A 219 -12.90 10.76 10.81
CA LEU A 219 -13.92 10.57 9.78
C LEU A 219 -15.05 11.59 9.92
N TRP A 220 -15.30 12.01 11.15
CA TRP A 220 -16.41 12.88 11.53
C TRP A 220 -16.13 13.50 12.90
N VAL A 221 -16.57 14.75 13.09
CA VAL A 221 -16.43 15.47 14.37
C VAL A 221 -17.55 16.49 14.54
N ASN A 222 -18.04 16.63 15.77
CA ASN A 222 -18.99 17.65 16.19
C ASN A 222 -18.76 17.95 17.68
N GLU A 223 -18.59 19.22 18.05
CA GLU A 223 -18.25 19.62 19.43
C GLU A 223 -19.29 19.21 20.48
N GLU A 224 -20.56 19.03 20.09
CA GLU A 224 -21.66 18.64 20.97
C GLU A 224 -21.90 17.13 21.03
N GLN A 225 -21.36 16.37 20.08
CA GLN A 225 -21.65 14.94 19.92
C GLN A 225 -20.40 14.05 19.92
N GLY A 226 -19.19 14.63 19.82
CA GLY A 226 -17.93 13.91 19.83
C GLY A 226 -17.29 13.74 18.45
N ALA A 227 -16.52 12.66 18.26
CA ALA A 227 -15.85 12.35 17.00
C ALA A 227 -15.89 10.86 16.68
N LEU A 228 -15.69 10.52 15.40
CA LEU A 228 -15.45 9.16 14.93
C LEU A 228 -14.07 9.13 14.28
N VAL A 229 -13.20 8.27 14.78
CA VAL A 229 -11.81 8.14 14.32
C VAL A 229 -11.57 6.72 13.80
N ALA A 230 -11.02 6.57 12.60
CA ALA A 230 -10.46 5.32 12.15
C ALA A 230 -8.98 5.25 12.53
N LEU A 231 -8.58 4.19 13.21
CA LEU A 231 -7.19 3.84 13.48
C LEU A 231 -6.79 2.69 12.57
N HIS A 232 -5.64 2.84 11.92
CA HIS A 232 -4.96 1.73 11.26
C HIS A 232 -3.96 1.14 12.24
N GLU A 233 -4.15 -0.12 12.58
CA GLU A 233 -3.39 -0.81 13.61
C GLU A 233 -2.67 -2.02 13.02
N SER A 234 -1.54 -2.39 13.61
CA SER A 234 -0.80 -3.60 13.23
C SER A 234 -0.30 -4.37 14.44
N ARG A 235 -0.32 -5.71 14.30
CA ARG A 235 0.19 -6.64 15.31
C ARG A 235 1.07 -7.68 14.63
N ARG A 236 2.16 -8.04 15.28
CA ARG A 236 3.07 -9.10 14.84
C ARG A 236 2.80 -10.39 15.61
N LEU A 237 2.18 -11.41 15.01
CA LEU A 237 2.12 -12.77 15.55
C LEU A 237 1.90 -13.81 14.44
N PRO A 238 2.61 -14.94 14.49
CA PRO A 238 3.75 -15.30 13.61
C PRO A 238 3.87 -14.60 12.23
N ASP A 239 2.77 -14.12 11.66
CA ASP A 239 2.71 -13.26 10.46
C ASP A 239 2.28 -11.83 10.85
N GLU A 240 2.49 -10.86 9.96
CA GLU A 240 2.01 -9.49 10.16
C GLU A 240 0.51 -9.41 9.84
N ALA A 241 -0.27 -8.88 10.78
CA ALA A 241 -1.69 -8.64 10.61
C ALA A 241 -1.98 -7.13 10.75
N ALA A 242 -2.78 -6.62 9.83
CA ALA A 242 -3.29 -5.25 9.84
C ALA A 242 -4.76 -5.24 10.29
N TYR A 243 -5.20 -4.14 10.88
CA TYR A 243 -6.52 -3.97 11.45
C TYR A 243 -7.00 -2.55 11.18
N VAL A 244 -8.31 -2.38 11.01
CA VAL A 244 -8.95 -1.05 11.01
C VAL A 244 -9.91 -1.01 12.18
N ARG A 245 -9.59 -0.18 13.17
CA ARG A 245 -10.38 0.03 14.38
C ARG A 245 -11.07 1.38 14.30
N LEU A 246 -12.39 1.39 14.39
CA LEU A 246 -13.18 2.60 14.53
C LEU A 246 -13.35 2.92 16.01
N VAL A 247 -13.08 4.16 16.40
CA VAL A 247 -13.17 4.64 17.78
C VAL A 247 -14.13 5.83 17.83
N LYS A 248 -15.17 5.72 18.65
CA LYS A 248 -16.02 6.85 19.03
C LYS A 248 -15.36 7.60 20.18
N VAL A 249 -15.20 8.90 20.00
CA VAL A 249 -14.67 9.83 21.00
C VAL A 249 -15.83 10.69 21.47
N ASN A 250 -16.04 10.82 22.77
CA ASN A 250 -17.10 11.65 23.33
C ASN A 250 -16.71 13.15 23.33
N THR A 251 -17.62 14.02 23.80
CA THR A 251 -17.41 15.47 23.81
C THR A 251 -16.28 15.94 24.73
N SER A 252 -15.80 15.11 25.66
CA SER A 252 -14.63 15.43 26.50
C SER A 252 -13.30 15.02 25.85
N GLY A 253 -13.31 14.47 24.64
CA GLY A 253 -12.11 14.01 23.94
C GLY A 253 -11.66 12.60 24.36
N ALA A 254 -12.45 11.89 25.18
CA ALA A 254 -12.14 10.53 25.61
C ALA A 254 -12.76 9.48 24.67
N ALA A 255 -12.01 8.41 24.40
CA ALA A 255 -12.54 7.24 23.69
C ALA A 255 -13.63 6.55 24.55
N ASP A 256 -14.79 6.31 23.95
CA ASP A 256 -15.98 5.78 24.62
C ASP A 256 -16.36 4.38 24.12
N ALA A 257 -16.30 4.17 22.79
CA ALA A 257 -16.62 2.89 22.19
C ALA A 257 -15.74 2.58 20.97
N GLU A 258 -15.63 1.30 20.63
CA GLU A 258 -14.80 0.82 19.52
C GLU A 258 -15.49 -0.28 18.70
N ALA A 259 -15.02 -0.46 17.48
CA ALA A 259 -15.35 -1.60 16.63
C ALA A 259 -14.20 -1.89 15.67
N TYR A 260 -14.02 -3.14 15.26
CA TYR A 260 -13.12 -3.50 14.18
C TYR A 260 -13.90 -3.71 12.89
N VAL A 261 -13.40 -3.15 11.79
CA VAL A 261 -13.99 -3.33 10.47
C VAL A 261 -13.67 -4.74 9.99
N GLN A 262 -14.68 -5.47 9.51
CA GLN A 262 -14.50 -6.83 9.04
C GLN A 262 -13.59 -6.87 7.79
N PRO A 263 -12.69 -7.86 7.65
CA PRO A 263 -11.78 -7.96 6.51
C PRO A 263 -12.50 -8.03 5.17
N ALA A 264 -13.65 -8.71 5.15
CA ALA A 264 -14.47 -8.83 3.96
C ALA A 264 -15.05 -7.49 3.50
N ALA A 265 -15.01 -6.42 4.30
CA ALA A 265 -15.36 -5.08 3.88
C ALA A 265 -14.36 -4.48 2.89
N PHE A 266 -13.09 -4.89 2.97
CA PHE A 266 -11.99 -4.46 2.10
C PHE A 266 -11.74 -5.44 0.95
N ALA A 267 -12.69 -6.34 0.67
CA ALA A 267 -12.56 -7.25 -0.45
C ALA A 267 -12.51 -6.46 -1.76
N CYS A 268 -11.90 -7.09 -2.77
CA CYS A 268 -11.63 -6.47 -4.06
C CYS A 268 -10.77 -5.22 -3.87
N ASP A 269 -10.96 -4.20 -4.68
CA ASP A 269 -10.23 -2.94 -4.62
C ASP A 269 -10.96 -1.82 -3.87
N THR A 270 -11.91 -2.19 -2.99
CA THR A 270 -12.68 -1.28 -2.15
C THR A 270 -11.76 -0.52 -1.17
N ARG A 271 -11.78 0.81 -1.22
CA ARG A 271 -10.86 1.66 -0.43
C ARG A 271 -11.50 2.29 0.79
N ARG A 272 -12.75 2.75 0.66
CA ARG A 272 -13.51 3.33 1.77
C ARG A 272 -14.80 2.54 1.95
N PRO A 273 -14.79 1.44 2.72
CA PRO A 273 -15.94 0.55 2.81
C PRO A 273 -16.93 0.95 3.90
N TYR A 274 -16.70 2.02 4.66
CA TYR A 274 -17.57 2.42 5.77
C TYR A 274 -17.93 3.91 5.75
N VAL A 275 -19.05 4.23 6.40
CA VAL A 275 -19.61 5.58 6.47
C VAL A 275 -20.45 5.78 7.73
N ARG A 276 -20.44 6.99 8.29
CA ARG A 276 -21.37 7.42 9.35
C ARG A 276 -22.58 8.12 8.74
N ARG A 277 -23.79 7.71 9.12
CA ARG A 277 -25.06 8.39 8.83
C ARG A 277 -25.28 9.57 9.77
N ASP A 278 -26.24 10.43 9.44
CA ASP A 278 -26.57 11.62 10.23
C ASP A 278 -27.08 11.23 11.64
N ASP A 279 -27.81 10.12 11.75
CA ASP A 279 -28.32 9.51 13.01
C ASP A 279 -27.22 8.92 13.92
N GLY A 280 -25.95 8.91 13.48
CA GLY A 280 -24.83 8.35 14.22
C GLY A 280 -24.58 6.86 14.00
N THR A 281 -25.42 6.19 13.22
CA THR A 281 -25.21 4.81 12.78
C THR A 281 -24.00 4.75 11.84
N VAL A 282 -23.13 3.76 12.03
CA VAL A 282 -22.00 3.51 11.12
C VAL A 282 -22.27 2.24 10.34
N LEU A 283 -22.14 2.32 9.02
CA LEU A 283 -22.40 1.23 8.09
C LEU A 283 -21.09 0.82 7.40
N SER A 284 -20.99 -0.46 7.03
CA SER A 284 -19.90 -1.03 6.23
C SER A 284 -20.46 -1.83 5.06
N LEU A 285 -19.78 -1.80 3.93
CA LEU A 285 -19.91 -2.83 2.90
C LEU A 285 -19.33 -4.14 3.45
N LEU A 286 -19.96 -5.26 3.10
CA LEU A 286 -19.50 -6.60 3.45
C LEU A 286 -19.70 -7.53 2.25
N PHE A 287 -18.63 -8.23 1.85
CA PHE A 287 -18.63 -9.12 0.70
C PHE A 287 -18.66 -10.58 1.16
N HIS A 288 -19.55 -11.39 0.59
CA HIS A 288 -19.64 -12.81 0.91
C HIS A 288 -20.24 -13.58 -0.26
N ASP A 289 -19.57 -14.62 -0.76
CA ASP A 289 -20.08 -15.54 -1.79
C ASP A 289 -20.75 -14.84 -2.97
N ASN A 290 -20.04 -13.87 -3.58
CA ASN A 290 -20.51 -13.01 -4.69
C ASN A 290 -21.69 -12.10 -4.35
N THR A 291 -21.98 -11.88 -3.07
CA THR A 291 -22.98 -10.91 -2.62
C THR A 291 -22.31 -9.75 -1.89
N VAL A 292 -22.89 -8.57 -2.01
CA VAL A 292 -22.47 -7.39 -1.26
C VAL A 292 -23.62 -6.95 -0.37
N ARG A 293 -23.34 -6.62 0.89
CA ARG A 293 -24.33 -6.17 1.86
C ARG A 293 -23.87 -4.90 2.54
N LEU A 294 -24.82 -4.05 2.89
CA LEU A 294 -24.62 -2.92 3.78
C LEU A 294 -24.99 -3.33 5.20
N GLN A 295 -24.02 -3.39 6.10
CA GLN A 295 -24.19 -3.86 7.47
C GLN A 295 -23.88 -2.75 8.48
N THR A 296 -24.69 -2.67 9.54
CA THR A 296 -24.39 -1.81 10.69
C THR A 296 -23.20 -2.34 11.47
N ILE A 297 -22.21 -1.48 11.70
CA ILE A 297 -21.08 -1.75 12.59
C ILE A 297 -21.56 -1.59 14.03
N LEU A 298 -21.46 -2.66 14.81
CA LEU A 298 -21.79 -2.66 16.23
C LEU A 298 -20.56 -2.23 17.03
N PHE A 299 -20.73 -1.21 17.85
CA PHE A 299 -19.69 -0.72 18.76
C PHE A 299 -19.82 -1.40 20.13
N SER A 300 -18.68 -1.68 20.74
CA SER A 300 -18.56 -2.17 22.11
C SER A 300 -17.77 -1.16 22.96
N ASP A 301 -17.83 -1.27 24.28
CA ASP A 301 -16.98 -0.45 25.14
C ASP A 301 -15.50 -0.65 24.79
N ILE A 302 -14.68 0.39 25.01
CA ILE A 302 -13.23 0.33 24.75
C ILE A 302 -12.58 -0.90 25.42
N GLY A 303 -11.79 -1.63 24.65
CA GLY A 303 -11.08 -2.85 25.07
C GLY A 303 -11.91 -4.13 25.00
N LYS A 304 -13.18 -4.07 24.59
CA LYS A 304 -14.06 -5.26 24.47
C LYS A 304 -14.26 -5.75 23.05
N ALA A 305 -13.92 -4.96 22.02
CA ALA A 305 -14.08 -5.43 20.64
C ALA A 305 -12.93 -6.36 20.26
N GLU A 306 -13.28 -7.53 19.72
CA GLU A 306 -12.30 -8.50 19.24
C GLU A 306 -11.61 -7.99 17.96
N PRO A 307 -10.27 -7.95 17.90
CA PRO A 307 -9.56 -7.52 16.71
C PRO A 307 -9.75 -8.46 15.52
N LEU A 308 -10.12 -7.91 14.36
CA LEU A 308 -10.33 -8.66 13.13
C LEU A 308 -9.20 -8.39 12.14
N ALA A 309 -8.32 -9.38 11.96
CA ALA A 309 -7.14 -9.24 11.09
C ALA A 309 -7.55 -9.19 9.61
N LEU A 310 -7.09 -8.17 8.90
CA LEU A 310 -7.14 -8.13 7.45
C LEU A 310 -6.29 -9.26 6.87
N ALA A 311 -6.81 -9.97 5.87
CA ALA A 311 -6.04 -11.01 5.19
C ALA A 311 -4.74 -10.40 4.62
N SER A 312 -3.63 -11.14 4.67
CA SER A 312 -2.29 -10.66 4.28
C SER A 312 -2.21 -10.12 2.83
N HIS A 313 -3.14 -10.51 1.95
CA HIS A 313 -3.27 -9.98 0.59
C HIS A 313 -4.13 -8.70 0.50
N LEU A 314 -5.08 -8.47 1.41
CA LEU A 314 -5.88 -7.23 1.51
C LEU A 314 -5.18 -6.15 2.34
N ALA A 315 -4.29 -6.55 3.24
CA ALA A 315 -3.36 -5.66 3.91
C ALA A 315 -2.49 -4.88 2.90
N SER A 316 -2.34 -5.38 1.67
CA SER A 316 -1.55 -4.74 0.62
C SER A 316 -2.08 -3.37 0.19
N THR A 317 -3.39 -3.08 0.17
CA THR A 317 -3.88 -1.76 -0.29
C THR A 317 -3.68 -0.63 0.74
N THR A 318 -3.63 -0.95 2.03
CA THR A 318 -3.29 -0.01 3.12
C THR A 318 -1.77 0.01 3.43
N LEU A 319 -1.06 -1.10 3.18
CA LEU A 319 0.42 -1.20 3.30
C LEU A 319 1.18 -0.71 2.06
N ILE A 320 0.51 -0.50 0.93
CA ILE A 320 1.11 0.08 -0.29
C ILE A 320 1.65 1.50 -0.01
N ALA A 321 0.98 2.26 0.86
CA ALA A 321 1.42 3.58 1.31
C ALA A 321 2.79 3.53 2.02
N GLU A 322 2.96 2.68 3.05
CA GLU A 322 4.19 2.61 3.87
C GLU A 322 5.35 1.94 3.11
N TYR A 323 5.05 0.99 2.21
CA TYR A 323 6.06 0.35 1.36
C TYR A 323 6.55 1.27 0.23
N ASP A 324 5.65 2.02 -0.42
CA ASP A 324 6.03 3.02 -1.41
C ASP A 324 6.74 4.21 -0.75
N ASP A 325 6.45 4.56 0.50
CA ASP A 325 7.19 5.56 1.28
C ASP A 325 8.63 5.14 1.60
N SER A 326 8.84 3.86 1.94
CA SER A 326 10.18 3.32 2.15
C SER A 326 10.99 3.35 0.85
N LEU A 327 10.39 2.91 -0.27
CA LEU A 327 11.04 2.93 -1.59
C LEU A 327 11.29 4.35 -2.12
N ARG A 328 10.32 5.26 -2.01
CA ARG A 328 10.49 6.70 -2.32
C ARG A 328 11.51 7.35 -1.40
N GLY A 329 11.56 6.95 -0.14
CA GLY A 329 12.60 7.35 0.81
C GLY A 329 14.00 6.94 0.35
N LEU A 330 14.15 5.73 -0.20
CA LEU A 330 15.41 5.30 -0.85
C LEU A 330 15.77 6.16 -2.06
N GLU A 331 14.79 6.54 -2.89
CA GLU A 331 14.99 7.44 -4.02
C GLU A 331 15.47 8.82 -3.56
N ARG A 332 14.81 9.43 -2.57
CA ARG A 332 15.20 10.72 -1.98
C ARG A 332 16.60 10.67 -1.35
N LEU A 333 16.89 9.63 -0.56
CA LEU A 333 18.19 9.44 0.11
C LEU A 333 19.35 9.27 -0.87
N ASN A 334 19.09 8.68 -2.04
CA ASN A 334 20.08 8.54 -3.10
C ASN A 334 20.07 9.73 -4.09
N GLY A 335 19.40 10.84 -3.77
CA GLY A 335 19.43 12.08 -4.53
C GLY A 335 18.45 12.15 -5.71
N VAL A 336 17.32 11.45 -5.64
CA VAL A 336 16.31 11.39 -6.70
C VAL A 336 14.95 11.77 -6.13
N SER A 337 14.39 12.91 -6.56
CA SER A 337 13.06 13.36 -6.12
C SER A 337 11.95 13.20 -7.16
N ASP A 338 12.24 12.85 -8.42
CA ASP A 338 11.21 12.75 -9.48
C ASP A 338 11.66 11.79 -10.60
N ALA A 339 11.10 10.59 -10.66
CA ALA A 339 11.22 9.67 -11.80
C ALA A 339 10.51 10.21 -13.07
N THR A 340 9.64 11.20 -12.90
CA THR A 340 8.71 11.70 -13.93
C THR A 340 9.33 12.61 -14.99
N ASN A 341 10.57 13.11 -14.79
CA ASN A 341 11.22 14.08 -15.69
C ASN A 341 12.62 13.62 -16.17
N ILE A 342 12.74 12.43 -16.77
CA ILE A 342 14.04 11.92 -17.24
C ILE A 342 13.93 11.43 -18.68
N ALA A 343 14.74 12.02 -19.55
CA ALA A 343 15.09 11.43 -20.84
C ALA A 343 16.24 10.44 -20.62
N LEU A 344 15.95 9.13 -20.64
CA LEU A 344 16.99 8.11 -20.59
C LEU A 344 17.85 8.17 -21.86
N MET A 345 19.16 8.37 -21.68
CA MET A 345 20.09 8.36 -22.81
C MET A 345 20.09 6.98 -23.48
N PRO A 346 20.19 6.90 -24.82
CA PRO A 346 20.31 5.63 -25.50
C PRO A 346 21.53 4.83 -25.04
N ILE A 347 21.35 3.52 -24.86
CA ILE A 347 22.43 2.59 -24.50
C ILE A 347 22.21 1.25 -25.21
N SER A 348 23.28 0.55 -25.59
CA SER A 348 23.20 -0.79 -26.16
C SER A 348 23.08 -1.86 -25.07
N ALA A 349 22.51 -3.02 -25.43
CA ALA A 349 22.50 -4.20 -24.56
C ALA A 349 23.91 -4.64 -24.15
N SER A 350 24.88 -4.59 -25.08
CA SER A 350 26.28 -4.93 -24.79
C SER A 350 26.89 -4.02 -23.73
N HIS A 351 26.62 -2.71 -23.78
CA HIS A 351 27.12 -1.77 -22.80
C HIS A 351 26.42 -1.94 -21.44
N ILE A 352 25.13 -2.25 -21.41
CA ILE A 352 24.43 -2.63 -20.17
C ILE A 352 25.11 -3.85 -19.52
N LEU A 353 25.39 -4.90 -20.29
CA LEU A 353 26.04 -6.11 -19.78
C LEU A 353 27.47 -5.85 -19.29
N GLN A 354 28.23 -5.02 -20.01
CA GLN A 354 29.56 -4.59 -19.55
C GLN A 354 29.46 -3.85 -18.21
N ARG A 355 28.52 -2.91 -18.08
CA ARG A 355 28.26 -2.21 -16.82
C ARG A 355 27.82 -3.18 -15.73
N ALA A 356 26.97 -4.16 -16.03
CA ALA A 356 26.53 -5.17 -15.06
C ALA A 356 27.66 -6.07 -14.54
N ARG A 357 28.64 -6.40 -15.38
CA ARG A 357 29.82 -7.22 -15.00
C ARG A 357 30.84 -6.46 -14.18
N ALA A 358 31.01 -5.15 -14.40
CA ALA A 358 31.99 -4.35 -13.67
C ALA A 358 31.87 -4.44 -12.12
N PRO A 359 30.70 -4.28 -11.47
CA PRO A 359 30.55 -4.43 -10.02
C PRO A 359 30.57 -5.90 -9.56
N LEU A 360 30.36 -6.87 -10.46
CA LEU A 360 30.51 -8.30 -10.19
C LEU A 360 32.00 -8.69 -10.09
N GLU A 361 32.83 -8.09 -10.95
CA GLU A 361 34.25 -8.43 -11.13
C GLU A 361 35.21 -7.51 -10.37
N LEU A 362 34.71 -6.39 -9.79
CA LEU A 362 35.52 -5.43 -9.05
C LEU A 362 36.26 -6.10 -7.88
N VAL A 363 37.59 -6.02 -7.87
CA VAL A 363 38.44 -6.49 -6.76
C VAL A 363 38.85 -5.32 -5.88
N TRP A 364 38.67 -5.47 -4.57
CA TRP A 364 39.00 -4.45 -3.57
C TRP A 364 39.49 -5.11 -2.28
N ARG A 365 40.23 -4.38 -1.44
CA ARG A 365 40.75 -4.91 -0.17
C ARG A 365 39.86 -4.53 1.01
N LEU A 366 39.45 -5.52 1.80
CA LEU A 366 38.61 -5.31 2.98
C LEU A 366 39.45 -4.84 4.17
N LYS A 367 39.52 -3.52 4.35
CA LYS A 367 40.25 -2.87 5.46
C LYS A 367 39.49 -3.03 6.80
N PRO A 368 40.18 -2.96 7.95
CA PRO A 368 39.54 -2.98 9.27
C PRO A 368 38.42 -1.95 9.44
N SER A 369 38.62 -0.71 8.96
CA SER A 369 37.61 0.38 9.01
C SER A 369 36.33 0.08 8.23
N ALA A 370 36.43 -0.75 7.19
CA ALA A 370 35.29 -1.19 6.39
C ALA A 370 34.66 -2.48 6.91
N PHE A 371 35.38 -3.26 7.71
CA PHE A 371 34.94 -4.55 8.25
C PHE A 371 34.06 -4.38 9.50
N ALA A 372 34.45 -3.48 10.41
CA ALA A 372 33.73 -3.20 11.65
C ALA A 372 34.09 -1.82 12.21
N GLN A 373 33.21 -1.25 13.02
CA GLN A 373 33.46 -0.03 13.79
C GLN A 373 32.99 -0.23 15.22
N THR A 374 33.78 0.18 16.22
CA THR A 374 33.47 -0.05 17.65
C THR A 374 32.13 0.55 18.08
N ALA A 375 31.75 1.68 17.49
CA ALA A 375 30.48 2.36 17.79
C ALA A 375 29.27 1.77 17.05
N VAL A 376 29.44 0.75 16.22
CA VAL A 376 28.41 0.20 15.33
C VAL A 376 28.30 -1.30 15.53
N ALA A 377 27.20 -1.75 16.13
CA ALA A 377 26.97 -3.17 16.34
C ALA A 377 26.72 -3.88 15.00
N ASN A 378 27.37 -5.02 14.78
CA ASN A 378 27.09 -5.91 13.65
C ASN A 378 25.82 -6.72 13.90
N LEU A 379 24.66 -6.07 13.84
CA LEU A 379 23.37 -6.65 14.21
C LEU A 379 22.24 -5.98 13.43
N CYS A 380 21.36 -6.78 12.84
CA CYS A 380 20.12 -6.27 12.26
C CYS A 380 18.98 -6.39 13.26
N LYS A 381 18.76 -5.30 14.01
CA LYS A 381 17.65 -5.11 14.95
C LYS A 381 17.21 -3.64 14.91
N PRO A 382 16.49 -3.20 13.86
CA PRO A 382 15.95 -1.84 13.79
C PRO A 382 14.94 -1.56 14.92
N PRO A 383 14.81 -0.30 15.38
CA PRO A 383 15.55 0.87 14.89
C PRO A 383 16.95 1.05 15.50
N GLU A 384 17.29 0.34 16.58
CA GLU A 384 18.51 0.62 17.34
C GLU A 384 19.78 0.15 16.63
N ASN A 385 19.69 -0.94 15.86
CA ASN A 385 20.81 -1.50 15.11
C ASN A 385 20.37 -1.77 13.68
N ILE A 386 20.75 -0.89 12.77
CA ILE A 386 20.33 -0.91 11.36
C ILE A 386 21.46 -1.28 10.41
N TRP A 387 22.55 -1.85 10.93
CA TRP A 387 23.67 -2.30 10.11
C TRP A 387 24.03 -3.74 10.43
N ARG A 388 24.11 -4.57 9.41
CA ARG A 388 24.69 -5.90 9.54
C ARG A 388 25.60 -6.17 8.35
N ARG A 389 26.83 -6.59 8.64
CA ARG A 389 27.81 -6.96 7.62
C ARG A 389 27.29 -8.15 6.82
N PRO A 390 27.35 -8.10 5.48
CA PRO A 390 27.09 -9.28 4.66
C PRO A 390 28.00 -10.45 5.07
N ARG A 391 27.41 -11.58 5.45
CA ARG A 391 28.18 -12.74 5.96
C ARG A 391 29.28 -13.24 5.02
N ARG A 392 29.15 -12.99 3.71
CA ARG A 392 30.19 -13.34 2.73
C ARG A 392 31.55 -12.66 3.00
N LEU A 393 31.55 -11.58 3.79
CA LEU A 393 32.74 -10.82 4.15
C LEU A 393 33.38 -11.35 5.43
N ASP A 394 32.72 -12.26 6.15
CA ASP A 394 33.29 -12.90 7.32
C ASP A 394 34.59 -13.62 6.91
N ASP A 395 35.61 -13.52 7.76
CA ASP A 395 36.95 -14.08 7.53
C ASP A 395 37.73 -13.51 6.32
N LEU A 396 37.24 -12.42 5.71
CA LEU A 396 37.92 -11.73 4.60
C LEU A 396 38.66 -10.45 5.03
N LEU A 397 38.79 -10.19 6.33
CA LEU A 397 39.57 -9.06 6.85
C LEU A 397 40.99 -9.08 6.28
N ASP A 398 41.44 -7.92 5.77
CA ASP A 398 42.71 -7.68 5.09
C ASP A 398 42.96 -8.45 3.79
N LYS A 399 41.96 -9.20 3.30
CA LYS A 399 42.03 -9.93 2.02
C LYS A 399 41.42 -9.12 0.88
N ASN A 400 41.75 -9.53 -0.34
CA ASN A 400 41.05 -9.07 -1.55
C ASN A 400 39.69 -9.77 -1.65
N VAL A 401 38.67 -8.99 -1.94
CA VAL A 401 37.27 -9.40 -2.11
C VAL A 401 36.85 -9.05 -3.53
N THR A 402 36.17 -9.98 -4.19
CA THR A 402 35.62 -9.77 -5.55
C THR A 402 34.12 -9.48 -5.46
N GLY A 403 33.68 -8.45 -6.17
CA GLY A 403 32.30 -8.01 -6.27
C GLY A 403 31.91 -7.00 -5.19
N ILE A 404 31.00 -6.11 -5.54
CA ILE A 404 30.44 -5.12 -4.60
C ILE A 404 29.52 -5.83 -3.59
N PRO A 405 29.65 -5.55 -2.29
CA PRO A 405 28.79 -6.12 -1.26
C PRO A 405 27.38 -5.50 -1.31
N TYR A 406 26.39 -6.27 -0.83
CA TYR A 406 25.01 -5.81 -0.77
C TYR A 406 24.90 -4.67 0.24
N ARG A 407 24.15 -3.63 -0.08
CA ARG A 407 23.79 -2.56 0.86
C ARG A 407 22.31 -2.24 0.67
N TRP A 408 21.48 -2.42 1.69
CA TRP A 408 20.08 -2.00 1.65
C TRP A 408 19.95 -0.51 1.30
N GLY A 409 19.16 -0.18 0.28
CA GLY A 409 19.06 1.19 -0.22
C GLY A 409 20.30 1.69 -0.97
N GLY A 410 21.20 0.79 -1.36
CA GLY A 410 22.48 1.13 -1.95
C GLY A 410 22.40 1.47 -3.43
N TYR A 411 22.82 2.67 -3.80
CA TYR A 411 23.04 3.10 -5.18
C TYR A 411 24.39 3.78 -5.35
N MET A 412 24.97 3.64 -6.53
CA MET A 412 26.09 4.48 -6.98
C MET A 412 26.04 4.64 -8.50
N SER A 413 26.33 5.85 -8.97
CA SER A 413 26.42 6.16 -10.41
C SER A 413 27.76 5.74 -11.03
N SER A 414 28.80 5.58 -10.22
CA SER A 414 30.15 5.13 -10.60
C SER A 414 30.78 4.26 -9.50
N LEU A 415 31.56 3.24 -9.90
CA LEU A 415 32.29 2.35 -9.00
C LEU A 415 33.41 3.07 -8.24
N ASP A 416 33.93 4.20 -8.75
CA ASP A 416 34.94 4.99 -8.02
C ASP A 416 34.38 5.52 -6.69
N SER A 417 33.06 5.73 -6.61
CA SER A 417 32.39 6.11 -5.37
C SER A 417 32.52 5.04 -4.30
N PHE A 418 32.51 3.76 -4.68
CA PHE A 418 32.66 2.66 -3.75
C PHE A 418 34.03 2.71 -3.07
N THR A 419 35.12 2.77 -3.86
CA THR A 419 36.48 2.86 -3.33
C THR A 419 36.68 4.10 -2.46
N ARG A 420 36.24 5.27 -2.92
CA ARG A 420 36.31 6.51 -2.13
C ARG A 420 35.56 6.42 -0.80
N HIS A 421 34.41 5.79 -0.76
CA HIS A 421 33.66 5.59 0.48
C HIS A 421 34.40 4.67 1.46
N LEU A 422 35.01 3.59 0.97
CA LEU A 422 35.83 2.72 1.81
C LEU A 422 37.06 3.45 2.36
N ASP A 423 37.71 4.27 1.53
CA ASP A 423 38.86 5.09 1.96
C ASP A 423 38.46 6.18 2.96
N ALA A 424 37.23 6.70 2.86
CA ALA A 424 36.63 7.58 3.85
C ALA A 424 36.16 6.85 5.13
N GLY A 425 36.40 5.53 5.24
CA GLY A 425 36.12 4.74 6.43
C GLY A 425 34.68 4.24 6.55
N ARG A 426 33.88 4.25 5.47
CA ARG A 426 32.54 3.65 5.50
C ARG A 426 32.60 2.12 5.59
N LEU A 427 31.60 1.53 6.24
CA LEU A 427 31.44 0.07 6.33
C LEU A 427 31.13 -0.55 4.95
N ALA A 428 31.67 -1.73 4.69
CA ALA A 428 31.45 -2.48 3.46
C ALA A 428 30.15 -3.29 3.54
N GLY A 429 29.16 -2.86 2.77
CA GLY A 429 27.84 -3.48 2.70
C GLY A 429 26.97 -3.24 3.94
N ASP A 430 25.73 -3.70 3.81
CA ASP A 430 24.70 -3.72 4.83
C ASP A 430 23.57 -4.65 4.37
N ASP A 431 23.50 -5.87 4.91
CA ASP A 431 22.43 -6.83 4.62
C ASP A 431 21.27 -6.75 5.61
N CYS A 432 21.21 -5.69 6.43
CA CYS A 432 20.06 -5.40 7.27
C CYS A 432 18.92 -4.82 6.44
N THR A 433 18.12 -5.70 5.85
CA THR A 433 16.96 -5.32 5.05
C THR A 433 15.71 -5.22 5.91
N CYS A 434 14.95 -4.15 5.78
CA CYS A 434 13.68 -3.96 6.46
C CYS A 434 12.75 -3.15 5.55
N ARG A 435 11.47 -3.49 5.59
CA ARG A 435 10.44 -2.95 4.68
C ARG A 435 9.39 -2.12 5.41
N GLN A 436 9.51 -2.02 6.73
CA GLN A 436 8.55 -1.44 7.67
C GLN A 436 9.23 -0.41 8.61
N ALA A 437 10.48 -0.02 8.30
CA ALA A 437 11.32 0.91 9.07
C ALA A 437 12.44 1.49 8.18
N ASN A 438 13.15 2.52 8.63
CA ASN A 438 14.40 2.97 7.99
C ASN A 438 15.58 2.15 8.52
N CYS A 439 16.10 1.24 7.69
CA CYS A 439 17.35 0.52 7.94
C CYS A 439 18.41 0.85 6.89
N VAL A 440 18.31 2.01 6.25
CA VAL A 440 19.42 2.50 5.43
C VAL A 440 20.49 3.01 6.38
N TYR A 441 21.56 2.24 6.54
CA TYR A 441 22.70 2.75 7.26
C TYR A 441 23.47 3.77 6.37
N PRO A 442 23.58 5.04 6.77
CA PRO A 442 24.20 6.08 5.92
C PRO A 442 25.71 5.93 5.83
N ASN A 443 26.35 5.31 6.84
CA ASN A 443 27.81 5.13 6.90
C ASN A 443 28.28 3.77 6.37
N SER A 444 27.50 3.12 5.49
CA SER A 444 27.92 1.97 4.69
C SER A 444 27.97 2.30 3.19
N THR A 445 28.61 1.44 2.41
CA THR A 445 28.70 1.54 0.94
C THR A 445 28.50 0.19 0.27
N GLY A 446 27.83 0.17 -0.88
CA GLY A 446 27.43 -1.04 -1.62
C GLY A 446 26.25 -0.76 -2.54
N MET A 447 25.68 -1.81 -3.16
CA MET A 447 24.48 -1.71 -4.01
C MET A 447 23.41 -2.68 -3.54
N ASP A 448 22.14 -2.28 -3.55
CA ASP A 448 21.01 -3.23 -3.48
C ASP A 448 20.62 -3.74 -4.89
N CYS A 449 19.55 -4.54 -4.95
CA CYS A 449 19.07 -5.15 -6.18
C CYS A 449 18.73 -4.13 -7.27
N SER A 450 17.95 -3.11 -6.92
CA SER A 450 17.45 -2.12 -7.88
C SER A 450 18.45 -0.99 -8.15
N GLY A 451 19.34 -0.71 -7.20
CA GLY A 451 20.48 0.18 -7.38
C GLY A 451 21.54 -0.40 -8.30
N PHE A 452 21.76 -1.72 -8.23
CA PHE A 452 22.57 -2.44 -9.21
C PHE A 452 21.98 -2.35 -10.63
N VAL A 453 20.68 -2.61 -10.81
CA VAL A 453 20.03 -2.51 -12.12
C VAL A 453 20.06 -1.08 -12.65
N SER A 454 19.76 -0.09 -11.80
CA SER A 454 19.84 1.33 -12.15
C SER A 454 21.24 1.74 -12.63
N TYR A 455 22.28 1.26 -11.93
CA TYR A 455 23.67 1.44 -12.37
C TYR A 455 23.93 0.78 -13.72
N ALA A 456 23.54 -0.49 -13.91
CA ALA A 456 23.78 -1.25 -15.13
C ALA A 456 23.07 -0.64 -16.34
N TRP A 457 21.82 -0.20 -16.18
CA TRP A 457 21.02 0.49 -17.18
C TRP A 457 21.44 1.93 -17.44
N ASN A 458 22.47 2.42 -16.74
CA ASN A 458 22.97 3.78 -16.86
C ASN A 458 21.84 4.82 -16.79
N THR A 459 20.94 4.64 -15.82
CA THR A 459 19.78 5.51 -15.65
C THR A 459 20.17 6.90 -15.12
N GLY A 460 21.40 7.05 -14.63
CA GLY A 460 21.90 8.27 -13.96
C GLY A 460 21.26 8.53 -12.59
N ARG A 461 20.28 7.71 -12.18
CA ARG A 461 19.47 7.86 -10.97
C ARG A 461 19.08 6.50 -10.40
N TYR A 462 18.77 6.46 -9.11
CA TYR A 462 18.21 5.27 -8.48
C TYR A 462 16.72 5.10 -8.83
N PHE A 463 16.38 3.93 -9.38
CA PHE A 463 15.02 3.43 -9.52
C PHE A 463 14.86 2.20 -8.63
N THR A 464 13.72 2.08 -7.98
CA THR A 464 13.35 0.96 -7.11
C THR A 464 12.70 -0.16 -7.91
N THR A 465 12.58 -1.35 -7.32
CA THR A 465 11.78 -2.42 -7.94
C THR A 465 10.31 -2.03 -8.20
N GLY A 466 9.80 -1.02 -7.50
CA GLY A 466 8.47 -0.43 -7.71
C GLY A 466 8.40 0.58 -8.85
N SER A 467 9.48 1.35 -9.10
CA SER A 467 9.52 2.38 -10.15
C SER A 467 10.17 1.91 -11.46
N LEU A 468 10.92 0.81 -11.47
CA LEU A 468 11.44 0.19 -12.70
C LEU A 468 10.37 -0.16 -13.76
N PRO A 469 9.14 -0.59 -13.41
CA PRO A 469 8.05 -0.79 -14.36
C PRO A 469 7.48 0.47 -15.01
N ASP A 470 7.90 1.68 -14.61
CA ASP A 470 7.43 2.93 -15.21
C ASP A 470 7.71 2.95 -16.72
N ASN A 471 6.74 3.43 -17.51
CA ASN A 471 6.79 3.37 -18.97
C ASN A 471 7.85 4.30 -19.60
N LYS A 472 8.39 5.25 -18.85
CA LYS A 472 9.55 6.08 -19.22
C LYS A 472 10.88 5.40 -18.89
N VAL A 473 10.85 4.27 -18.17
CA VAL A 473 12.03 3.52 -17.72
C VAL A 473 12.14 2.19 -18.44
N SER A 474 11.04 1.44 -18.50
CA SER A 474 10.99 0.13 -19.14
C SER A 474 9.65 -0.15 -19.82
N LYS A 475 9.61 -1.22 -20.59
CA LYS A 475 8.40 -1.78 -21.19
C LYS A 475 8.30 -3.27 -20.89
N PRO A 476 7.08 -3.83 -20.73
CA PRO A 476 6.88 -5.27 -20.60
C PRO A 476 7.45 -6.03 -21.80
N VAL A 477 7.97 -7.23 -21.54
CA VAL A 477 8.39 -8.19 -22.56
C VAL A 477 7.78 -9.55 -22.25
N THR A 478 7.51 -10.35 -23.27
CA THR A 478 7.06 -11.73 -23.03
C THR A 478 8.23 -12.57 -22.54
N TRP A 479 7.94 -13.69 -21.85
CA TRP A 479 9.01 -14.62 -21.47
C TRP A 479 9.74 -15.23 -22.68
N HIS A 480 9.03 -15.36 -23.80
CA HIS A 480 9.61 -15.85 -25.06
C HIS A 480 10.61 -14.86 -25.66
N ASP A 481 10.34 -13.56 -25.54
CA ASP A 481 11.17 -12.49 -26.07
C ASP A 481 12.25 -12.01 -25.09
N LEU A 482 12.40 -12.69 -23.94
CA LEU A 482 13.38 -12.36 -22.91
C LEU A 482 14.79 -12.50 -23.49
N SER A 483 15.58 -11.43 -23.37
CA SER A 483 16.91 -11.33 -23.98
C SER A 483 17.95 -10.74 -23.01
N PRO A 484 19.25 -10.87 -23.31
CA PRO A 484 20.30 -10.20 -22.53
C PRO A 484 20.04 -8.70 -22.39
N ALA A 485 20.39 -8.14 -21.22
CA ALA A 485 20.14 -6.76 -20.78
C ALA A 485 18.69 -6.42 -20.37
N ASP A 486 17.73 -7.33 -20.58
CA ASP A 486 16.43 -7.23 -19.93
C ASP A 486 16.55 -7.48 -18.43
N ILE A 487 15.48 -7.21 -17.68
CA ILE A 487 15.37 -7.58 -16.28
C ILE A 487 14.19 -8.51 -16.07
N VAL A 488 14.29 -9.35 -15.04
CA VAL A 488 13.14 -9.99 -14.42
C VAL A 488 12.90 -9.26 -13.11
N ASN A 489 11.77 -8.55 -13.02
CA ASN A 489 11.42 -7.74 -11.86
C ASN A 489 10.27 -8.41 -11.12
N LYS A 490 10.43 -8.61 -9.82
CA LYS A 490 9.31 -8.84 -8.90
C LYS A 490 9.10 -7.52 -8.19
N PRO A 491 8.12 -6.69 -8.64
CA PRO A 491 7.93 -5.35 -8.11
C PRO A 491 7.84 -5.40 -6.60
N ARG A 492 8.39 -4.38 -5.95
CA ARG A 492 8.38 -4.28 -4.48
C ARG A 492 9.03 -5.49 -3.81
N SER A 493 9.97 -6.18 -4.45
CA SER A 493 10.59 -7.37 -3.86
C SER A 493 12.06 -7.46 -4.24
N HIS A 494 12.34 -7.72 -5.51
CA HIS A 494 13.69 -7.98 -5.99
C HIS A 494 13.71 -7.88 -7.51
N VAL A 495 14.86 -7.51 -8.06
CA VAL A 495 15.09 -7.44 -9.51
C VAL A 495 16.41 -8.09 -9.88
N ARG A 496 16.45 -8.71 -11.05
CA ARG A 496 17.66 -9.32 -11.61
C ARG A 496 17.85 -8.91 -13.06
N LEU A 497 19.09 -8.71 -13.47
CA LEU A 497 19.45 -8.38 -14.84
C LEU A 497 19.81 -9.66 -15.60
N VAL A 498 19.18 -9.88 -16.74
CA VAL A 498 19.40 -11.04 -17.59
C VAL A 498 20.72 -10.89 -18.32
N GLU A 499 21.63 -11.82 -18.08
CA GLU A 499 22.91 -11.91 -18.80
C GLU A 499 22.80 -12.79 -20.03
N SER A 500 22.10 -13.92 -19.92
CA SER A 500 21.87 -14.84 -21.04
C SER A 500 20.65 -15.73 -20.80
N VAL A 501 20.10 -16.26 -21.88
CA VAL A 501 19.04 -17.27 -21.86
C VAL A 501 19.53 -18.46 -22.68
N HIS A 502 19.41 -19.66 -22.13
CA HIS A 502 19.86 -20.91 -22.75
C HIS A 502 18.73 -21.94 -22.74
N ALA A 503 18.74 -22.85 -23.71
CA ALA A 503 17.90 -24.03 -23.63
C ALA A 503 18.41 -24.96 -22.51
N GLY A 504 17.50 -25.49 -21.71
CA GLY A 504 17.80 -26.47 -20.67
C GLY A 504 16.83 -27.66 -20.73
N PRO A 505 17.18 -28.78 -20.08
CA PRO A 505 16.38 -30.02 -20.14
C PRO A 505 14.99 -29.89 -19.49
N ALA A 506 14.81 -28.93 -18.58
CA ALA A 506 13.53 -28.62 -17.91
C ALA A 506 12.88 -27.32 -18.43
N GLY A 507 13.32 -26.82 -19.59
CA GLY A 507 12.92 -25.53 -20.14
C GLY A 507 14.04 -24.48 -20.15
N PRO A 508 13.76 -23.24 -20.58
CA PRO A 508 14.78 -22.19 -20.67
C PRO A 508 15.43 -21.89 -19.32
N VAL A 509 16.75 -21.77 -19.31
CA VAL A 509 17.56 -21.35 -18.16
C VAL A 509 17.99 -19.92 -18.38
N VAL A 510 17.65 -19.05 -17.44
CA VAL A 510 17.99 -17.63 -17.42
C VAL A 510 19.17 -17.44 -16.49
N VAL A 511 20.31 -17.03 -17.05
CA VAL A 511 21.48 -16.59 -16.28
C VAL A 511 21.34 -15.10 -16.01
N VAL A 512 21.52 -14.72 -14.75
CA VAL A 512 21.31 -13.36 -14.28
C VAL A 512 22.51 -12.86 -13.49
N ILE A 513 22.70 -11.54 -13.52
CA ILE A 513 23.51 -10.82 -12.53
C ILE A 513 22.53 -10.08 -11.62
N GLU A 514 22.71 -10.21 -10.31
CA GLU A 514 21.84 -9.59 -9.31
C GLU A 514 22.65 -9.12 -8.10
N SER A 515 22.08 -8.21 -7.30
CA SER A 515 22.60 -7.90 -5.96
C SER A 515 21.61 -8.35 -4.89
N THR A 516 22.01 -9.24 -3.98
CA THR A 516 21.09 -9.80 -2.97
C THR A 516 21.71 -9.92 -1.58
N ALA A 517 20.89 -9.70 -0.55
CA ALA A 517 21.22 -9.94 0.86
C ALA A 517 21.26 -11.44 1.24
N ASN A 518 20.93 -12.34 0.31
CA ASN A 518 20.94 -13.78 0.58
C ASN A 518 22.35 -14.26 0.96
N LEU A 519 22.45 -15.12 1.97
CA LEU A 519 23.68 -15.72 2.49
C LEU A 519 24.58 -16.36 1.43
N SER A 520 23.99 -16.95 0.39
CA SER A 520 24.73 -17.58 -0.73
C SER A 520 25.49 -16.60 -1.61
N CYS A 521 25.25 -15.29 -1.47
CA CYS A 521 25.79 -14.28 -2.36
C CYS A 521 26.24 -13.00 -1.64
N GLY A 522 25.38 -12.37 -0.82
CA GLY A 522 25.69 -11.20 0.03
C GLY A 522 26.16 -9.94 -0.71
N GLY A 523 25.83 -9.79 -2.00
CA GLY A 523 26.31 -8.71 -2.87
C GLY A 523 25.96 -8.93 -4.31
N VAL A 524 26.74 -8.35 -5.23
CA VAL A 524 26.61 -8.59 -6.67
C VAL A 524 27.17 -9.97 -7.01
N CYS A 525 26.34 -10.83 -7.60
CA CYS A 525 26.72 -12.18 -8.02
C CYS A 525 26.00 -12.59 -9.30
N ARG A 526 26.51 -13.67 -9.90
CA ARG A 526 25.88 -14.35 -11.03
C ARG A 526 25.14 -15.59 -10.54
N ARG A 527 23.92 -15.80 -11.03
CA ARG A 527 23.10 -16.99 -10.72
C ARG A 527 22.36 -17.48 -11.96
N SER A 528 21.87 -18.71 -11.89
CA SER A 528 21.04 -19.31 -12.93
C SER A 528 19.74 -19.78 -12.32
N TYR A 529 18.65 -19.56 -13.06
CA TYR A 529 17.30 -19.98 -12.70
C TYR A 529 16.63 -20.59 -13.93
N THR A 530 15.74 -21.55 -13.74
CA THR A 530 14.81 -21.90 -14.81
C THR A 530 13.78 -20.78 -14.97
N GLN A 531 13.27 -20.61 -16.18
CA GLN A 531 12.18 -19.67 -16.46
C GLN A 531 10.96 -19.98 -15.59
N ALA A 532 10.64 -21.27 -15.40
CA ALA A 532 9.51 -21.71 -14.59
C ALA A 532 9.63 -21.27 -13.12
N GLU A 533 10.82 -21.40 -12.52
CA GLU A 533 11.06 -20.92 -11.15
C GLU A 533 10.84 -19.41 -11.02
N LEU A 534 11.30 -18.62 -12.01
CA LEU A 534 11.10 -17.17 -12.01
C LEU A 534 9.63 -16.79 -12.20
N GLN A 535 8.91 -17.50 -13.07
CA GLN A 535 7.47 -17.31 -13.29
C GLN A 535 6.66 -17.64 -12.03
N GLN A 536 6.90 -18.82 -11.43
CA GLN A 536 6.24 -19.25 -10.21
C GLN A 536 6.54 -18.32 -9.02
N ALA A 537 7.76 -17.76 -8.98
CA ALA A 537 8.12 -16.78 -7.96
C ALA A 537 7.53 -15.38 -8.19
N GLY A 538 6.80 -15.15 -9.28
CA GLY A 538 6.08 -13.91 -9.58
C GLY A 538 6.91 -12.82 -10.24
N TYR A 539 8.02 -13.16 -10.91
CA TYR A 539 8.79 -12.19 -11.68
C TYR A 539 8.09 -11.86 -13.01
N LYS A 540 8.29 -10.63 -13.48
CA LYS A 540 7.80 -10.13 -14.77
C LYS A 540 8.98 -9.61 -15.59
N PRO A 541 9.13 -10.02 -16.87
CA PRO A 541 10.15 -9.48 -17.76
C PRO A 541 9.90 -8.02 -18.10
N LEU A 542 10.93 -7.20 -18.02
CA LEU A 542 10.91 -5.80 -18.45
C LEU A 542 12.16 -5.49 -19.26
N ARG A 543 12.01 -4.62 -20.26
CA ARG A 543 13.10 -4.13 -21.11
C ARG A 543 13.23 -2.63 -20.97
N ARG A 544 14.44 -2.15 -20.70
CA ARG A 544 14.73 -0.71 -20.64
C ARG A 544 14.23 0.01 -21.90
N VAL A 545 13.62 1.18 -21.76
CA VAL A 545 13.33 2.03 -22.91
C VAL A 545 14.62 2.65 -23.47
N ALA A 546 14.57 3.22 -24.68
CA ALA A 546 15.73 3.79 -25.35
C ALA A 546 16.93 2.83 -25.47
N LEU A 547 16.68 1.53 -25.67
CA LEU A 547 17.73 0.61 -26.11
C LEU A 547 18.11 0.93 -27.55
N SER A 548 19.38 1.23 -27.77
CA SER A 548 19.91 1.34 -29.13
C SER A 548 19.94 -0.06 -29.77
N PRO A 549 19.69 -0.17 -31.09
CA PRO A 549 19.98 -1.40 -31.81
C PRO A 549 21.41 -1.83 -31.50
N ALA A 550 21.64 -3.14 -31.38
CA ALA A 550 23.00 -3.64 -31.38
C ALA A 550 23.67 -3.06 -32.64
N SER A 551 24.80 -2.39 -32.47
CA SER A 551 25.65 -2.04 -33.61
C SER A 551 26.09 -3.37 -34.21
N GLY A 552 25.29 -3.88 -35.14
CA GLY A 552 25.66 -4.99 -35.98
C GLY A 552 26.92 -4.59 -36.73
N ASP A 553 27.86 -5.53 -36.76
CA ASP A 553 28.91 -5.60 -37.75
C ASP A 553 28.35 -5.10 -39.08
N ARG A 554 28.85 -3.96 -39.52
CA ARG A 554 28.89 -3.69 -40.94
C ARG A 554 30.10 -4.46 -41.42
N ASP A 555 29.82 -5.54 -42.14
CA ASP A 555 30.78 -6.24 -42.98
C ASP A 555 31.62 -5.21 -43.76
N GLU A 556 32.92 -5.16 -43.46
CA GLU A 556 34.00 -4.85 -44.41
C GLU A 556 35.08 -5.92 -44.27
#